data_AF-D3XSB6-F1
#
_entry.id   AF-D3XSB6-F1
#
_cell.length_a   1.000
_cell.length_b   1.000
_cell.length_c   1.000
_cell.angle_alpha   90.00
_cell.angle_beta   90.00
_cell.angle_gamma   90.00
#
_symmetry.space_group_name_H-M   'P 1'
#
loop_
_entity.id
_entity.type
_entity.pdbx_description
1 polymer ?
#
loop_
_entity_poly.entity_id
_entity_poly.type
_entity_poly.pdbx_seq_one_letter_code
_entity_poly.pdbx_strand_id
1 'polypeptide(L)'
;TTATVLAQAIITEGLKAVAAGMNPMDLKRGIDKAVIAAVEELKALSVPCADTKAIAQVGTISANSDETVGTLIAEAMEKVGRDGVITVEEGQSLQDELDVVEGMQFDRGYLSPYFINNQESGSVDLDSPFILLVDKKVSNIR
;
A
#
# COMPACT_ATOMS: atom_id res chain seq x y z
N THR A 1 -14.01 8.32 2.27
CA THR A 1 -15.32 8.89 2.65
C THR A 1 -15.23 9.84 3.83
N THR A 2 -14.53 9.50 4.91
CA THR A 2 -14.41 10.36 6.10
C THR A 2 -13.83 11.75 5.80
N ALA A 3 -12.76 11.82 5.00
CA ALA A 3 -12.12 13.08 4.63
C ALA A 3 -13.07 14.07 3.92
N THR A 4 -13.91 13.56 3.01
CA THR A 4 -14.83 14.41 2.23
C THR A 4 -15.96 14.95 3.10
N VAL A 5 -16.49 14.16 4.03
CA VAL A 5 -17.53 14.60 4.96
C VAL A 5 -17.00 15.63 5.95
N LEU A 6 -15.78 15.43 6.48
CA LEU A 6 -15.13 16.41 7.36
C LEU A 6 -14.83 17.73 6.64
N ALA A 7 -14.32 17.66 5.41
CA ALA A 7 -14.07 18.86 4.60
C ALA A 7 -15.37 19.65 4.38
N GLN A 8 -16.47 18.96 4.04
CA GLN A 8 -17.78 19.59 3.87
C GLN A 8 -18.26 20.26 5.17
N ALA A 9 -18.12 19.59 6.32
CA ALA A 9 -18.52 20.14 7.61
C ALA A 9 -17.72 21.39 7.98
N ILE A 10 -16.39 21.35 7.82
CA ILE A 10 -15.50 22.48 8.09
C ILE A 10 -15.85 23.67 7.18
N ILE A 11 -16.13 23.43 5.89
CA ILE A 11 -16.53 24.49 4.96
C ILE A 11 -17.88 25.09 5.37
N THR A 12 -18.86 24.26 5.70
CA THR A 12 -20.22 24.70 6.05
C THR A 12 -20.22 25.57 7.31
N GLU A 13 -19.52 25.13 8.36
CA GLU A 13 -19.39 25.91 9.60
C GLU A 13 -18.47 27.13 9.42
N GLY A 14 -17.41 27.00 8.61
CA GLY A 14 -16.53 28.12 8.29
C GLY A 14 -17.26 29.25 7.55
N LEU A 15 -18.13 28.92 6.59
CA LEU A 15 -18.94 29.91 5.87
C LEU A 15 -19.92 30.65 6.80
N LYS A 16 -20.53 29.95 7.76
CA LYS A 16 -21.39 30.59 8.78
C LYS A 16 -20.59 31.56 9.66
N ALA A 17 -19.39 31.17 10.07
CA ALA A 17 -18.51 32.00 10.89
C ALA A 17 -18.06 33.28 10.15
N VAL A 18 -17.72 33.15 8.87
CA VAL A 18 -17.37 34.30 8.01
C VAL A 18 -18.58 35.22 7.78
N ALA A 19 -19.77 34.65 7.55
CA ALA A 19 -21.01 35.43 7.42
C ALA A 19 -21.37 36.21 8.70
N ALA A 20 -20.96 35.73 9.87
CA ALA A 20 -21.08 36.43 11.15
C ALA A 20 -20.04 37.54 11.37
N GLY A 21 -19.17 37.81 10.38
CA GLY A 21 -18.18 38.90 10.42
C GLY A 21 -16.82 38.52 11.00
N MET A 22 -16.54 37.23 11.25
CA MET A 22 -15.20 36.79 11.64
C MET A 22 -14.20 36.88 10.48
N ASN A 23 -12.94 37.22 10.79
CA ASN A 23 -11.87 37.26 9.80
C ASN A 23 -11.51 35.84 9.31
N PRO A 24 -11.63 35.55 7.99
CA PRO A 24 -11.32 34.24 7.43
C PRO A 24 -9.88 33.76 7.71
N MET A 25 -8.92 34.69 7.76
CA MET A 25 -7.51 34.34 8.00
C MET A 25 -7.26 33.86 9.43
N ASP A 26 -7.93 34.48 10.40
CA ASP A 26 -7.82 34.09 11.81
C ASP A 26 -8.57 32.77 12.07
N LEU A 27 -9.71 32.57 11.40
CA LEU A 27 -10.45 31.31 11.42
C LEU A 27 -9.60 30.15 10.90
N LYS A 28 -8.95 30.32 9.74
CA LYS A 28 -8.04 29.32 9.17
C LYS A 28 -6.91 28.99 10.15
N ARG A 29 -6.24 30.00 10.72
CA ARG A 29 -5.17 29.79 11.71
C ARG A 29 -5.65 29.05 12.94
N GLY A 30 -6.86 29.33 13.41
CA GLY A 30 -7.49 28.63 14.53
C GLY A 30 -7.74 27.15 14.20
N ILE A 31 -8.29 26.87 13.02
CA ILE A 31 -8.53 25.50 12.53
C ILE A 31 -7.20 24.76 12.41
N ASP A 32 -6.18 25.36 11.80
CA ASP A 32 -4.86 24.73 11.63
C ASP A 32 -4.25 24.34 12.99
N LYS A 33 -4.32 25.22 14.00
CA LYS A 33 -3.88 24.92 15.37
C LYS A 33 -4.69 23.81 16.03
N ALA A 34 -6.01 23.83 15.86
CA ALA A 34 -6.90 22.81 16.41
C ALA A 34 -6.62 21.44 15.79
N VAL A 35 -6.36 21.37 14.48
CA VAL A 35 -5.98 20.14 13.79
C VAL A 35 -4.65 19.60 14.31
N ILE A 36 -3.64 20.46 14.53
CA ILE A 36 -2.36 20.03 15.10
C ILE A 36 -2.57 19.40 16.48
N ALA A 37 -3.28 20.08 17.38
CA ALA A 37 -3.55 19.57 18.72
C ALA A 37 -4.37 18.27 18.69
N ALA A 38 -5.37 18.17 17.81
CA ALA A 38 -6.17 16.96 17.64
C ALA A 38 -5.31 15.77 17.13
N VAL A 39 -4.37 16.02 16.22
CA VAL A 39 -3.45 14.99 15.73
C VAL A 39 -2.49 14.52 16.82
N GLU A 40 -2.00 15.42 17.68
CA GLU A 40 -1.18 15.05 18.83
C GLU A 40 -1.93 14.17 19.83
N GLU A 41 -3.18 14.52 20.15
CA GLU A 41 -4.01 13.71 21.04
C GLU A 41 -4.35 12.34 20.42
N LEU A 42 -4.65 12.30 19.11
CA LEU A 42 -4.87 11.04 18.41
C LEU A 42 -3.65 10.12 18.44
N LYS A 43 -2.43 10.67 18.40
CA LYS A 43 -1.21 9.88 18.58
C LYS A 43 -1.11 9.34 20.00
N ALA A 44 -1.47 10.12 21.02
CA ALA A 44 -1.48 9.67 22.41
C ALA A 44 -2.51 8.55 22.67
N LEU A 45 -3.66 8.61 21.99
CA LEU A 45 -4.72 7.60 22.05
C LEU A 45 -4.44 6.37 21.18
N SER A 46 -3.49 6.45 20.25
CA SER A 46 -3.23 5.37 19.30
C SER A 46 -2.70 4.12 20.01
N VAL A 47 -3.24 2.97 19.62
CA VAL A 47 -2.80 1.66 20.13
C VAL A 47 -2.00 0.95 19.05
N PRO A 48 -0.74 0.55 19.32
CA PRO A 48 0.07 -0.19 18.36
C PRO A 48 -0.57 -1.54 18.01
N CYS A 49 -0.71 -1.84 16.73
CA CYS A 49 -1.12 -3.16 16.26
C CYS A 49 0.10 -4.08 16.20
N ALA A 50 0.36 -4.82 17.29
CA ALA A 50 1.47 -5.78 17.37
C ALA A 50 1.08 -7.20 16.96
N ASP A 51 -0.20 -7.56 17.11
CA ASP A 51 -0.66 -8.94 16.96
C ASP A 51 -1.27 -9.18 15.57
N THR A 52 -1.03 -10.37 15.01
CA THR A 52 -1.63 -10.81 13.74
C THR A 52 -3.16 -10.74 13.76
N LYS A 53 -3.78 -10.99 14.92
CA LYS A 53 -5.24 -10.85 15.12
C LYS A 53 -5.71 -9.40 14.96
N ALA A 54 -4.95 -8.43 15.46
CA ALA A 54 -5.30 -7.02 15.32
C ALA A 54 -5.18 -6.59 13.84
N ILE A 55 -4.18 -7.11 13.12
CA ILE A 55 -4.01 -6.89 11.68
C ILE A 55 -5.21 -7.46 10.91
N ALA A 56 -5.59 -8.70 11.18
CA ALA A 56 -6.76 -9.34 10.56
C ALA A 56 -8.04 -8.53 10.82
N GLN A 57 -8.26 -8.10 12.06
CA GLN A 57 -9.42 -7.30 12.42
C GLN A 57 -9.47 -5.96 11.68
N VAL A 58 -8.35 -5.26 11.58
CA VAL A 58 -8.26 -4.00 10.81
C VAL A 58 -8.49 -4.25 9.32
N GLY A 59 -7.91 -5.32 8.78
CA GLY A 59 -8.12 -5.77 7.40
C GLY A 59 -9.59 -6.03 7.10
N THR A 60 -10.26 -6.83 7.93
CA THR A 60 -11.69 -7.16 7.81
C THR A 60 -12.57 -5.93 7.87
N ILE A 61 -12.37 -5.04 8.85
CA ILE A 61 -13.19 -3.82 8.97
C ILE A 61 -12.99 -2.92 7.75
N SER A 62 -11.76 -2.82 7.25
CA SER A 62 -11.44 -2.01 6.07
C SER A 62 -12.02 -2.60 4.78
N ALA A 63 -12.10 -3.94 4.70
CA ALA A 63 -12.67 -4.69 3.59
C ALA A 63 -14.21 -4.83 3.69
N ASN A 64 -14.91 -3.89 4.33
CA ASN A 64 -16.37 -3.92 4.50
C ASN A 64 -16.89 -5.15 5.27
N SER A 65 -16.17 -5.54 6.32
CA SER A 65 -16.46 -6.71 7.18
C SER A 65 -16.29 -8.07 6.49
N ASP A 66 -15.40 -8.14 5.51
CA ASP A 66 -15.02 -9.41 4.89
C ASP A 66 -13.91 -10.12 5.69
N GLU A 67 -14.26 -11.25 6.30
CA GLU A 67 -13.33 -12.05 7.09
C GLU A 67 -12.30 -12.79 6.23
N THR A 68 -12.64 -13.16 4.97
CA THR A 68 -11.71 -13.90 4.10
C THR A 68 -10.56 -13.00 3.70
N VAL A 69 -10.87 -11.79 3.23
CA VAL A 69 -9.88 -10.78 2.83
C VAL A 69 -9.01 -10.37 4.02
N GLY A 70 -9.60 -10.14 5.20
CA GLY A 70 -8.82 -9.77 6.38
C GLY A 70 -7.85 -10.86 6.83
N THR A 71 -8.27 -12.12 6.77
CA THR A 71 -7.40 -13.27 7.08
C THR A 71 -6.26 -13.39 6.07
N LEU A 72 -6.57 -13.26 4.77
CA LEU A 72 -5.59 -13.37 3.69
C LEU A 72 -4.53 -12.25 3.75
N ILE A 73 -4.95 -11.02 4.09
CA ILE A 73 -4.02 -9.90 4.35
C ILE A 73 -3.14 -10.18 5.56
N ALA A 74 -3.68 -10.73 6.64
CA ALA A 74 -2.91 -11.04 7.83
C ALA A 74 -1.85 -12.12 7.56
N GLU A 75 -2.21 -13.17 6.82
CA GLU A 75 -1.28 -14.20 6.35
C GLU A 75 -0.20 -13.63 5.43
N ALA A 76 -0.57 -12.72 4.51
CA ALA A 76 0.39 -12.03 3.65
C ALA A 76 1.38 -11.19 4.47
N MET A 77 0.91 -10.40 5.43
CA MET A 77 1.77 -9.58 6.29
C MET A 77 2.68 -10.41 7.19
N GLU A 78 2.24 -11.59 7.64
CA GLU A 78 3.07 -12.50 8.43
C GLU A 78 4.22 -13.09 7.61
N LYS A 79 3.98 -13.42 6.33
CA LYS A 79 5.00 -13.96 5.44
C LYS A 79 6.00 -12.91 4.92
N VAL A 80 5.53 -11.72 4.54
CA VAL A 80 6.39 -10.66 3.95
C VAL A 80 7.03 -9.77 5.02
N GLY A 81 6.45 -9.71 6.22
CA GLY A 81 6.89 -8.84 7.31
C GLY A 81 6.34 -7.41 7.19
N ARG A 82 6.60 -6.58 8.21
CA ARG A 82 6.00 -5.24 8.37
C ARG A 82 6.35 -4.25 7.26
N ASP A 83 7.54 -4.36 6.69
CA ASP A 83 8.03 -3.47 5.63
C ASP A 83 7.89 -4.10 4.23
N GLY A 84 7.12 -5.18 4.14
CA GLY A 84 6.83 -5.88 2.90
C GLY A 84 5.98 -5.09 1.93
N VAL A 85 6.20 -5.31 0.63
CA VAL A 85 5.32 -4.78 -0.43
C VAL A 85 4.30 -5.86 -0.78
N ILE A 86 3.02 -5.52 -0.70
CA ILE A 86 1.90 -6.38 -1.12
C ILE A 86 1.33 -5.79 -2.40
N THR A 87 1.33 -6.58 -3.46
CA THR A 87 0.69 -6.25 -4.75
C THR A 87 -0.60 -7.03 -4.88
N VAL A 88 -1.61 -6.41 -5.49
CA VAL A 88 -2.90 -7.05 -5.77
C VAL A 88 -3.06 -7.12 -7.28
N GLU A 89 -3.35 -8.31 -7.79
CA GLU A 89 -3.58 -8.58 -9.21
C GLU A 89 -4.96 -9.20 -9.41
N GLU A 90 -5.54 -9.01 -10.59
CA GLU A 90 -6.80 -9.68 -10.96
C GLU A 90 -6.52 -11.15 -11.29
N GLY A 91 -7.00 -12.04 -10.43
CA GLY A 91 -6.94 -13.48 -10.66
C GLY A 91 -7.87 -13.94 -11.79
N GLN A 92 -7.45 -14.96 -12.54
CA GLN A 92 -8.33 -15.68 -13.48
C GLN A 92 -9.20 -16.74 -12.78
N SER A 93 -8.85 -17.03 -11.52
CA SER A 93 -9.51 -17.96 -10.61
C SER A 93 -10.78 -17.35 -10.00
N LEU A 94 -11.71 -18.21 -9.56
CA LEU A 94 -12.88 -17.80 -8.76
C LEU A 94 -12.54 -17.64 -7.27
N GLN A 95 -11.35 -18.08 -6.85
CA GLN A 95 -10.88 -18.06 -5.47
C GLN A 95 -9.72 -17.07 -5.31
N ASP A 96 -9.62 -16.51 -4.11
CA ASP A 96 -8.51 -15.65 -3.73
C ASP A 96 -7.25 -16.51 -3.49
N GLU A 97 -6.13 -16.12 -4.07
CA GLU A 97 -4.85 -16.83 -3.98
C GLU A 97 -3.77 -15.91 -3.39
N LEU A 98 -2.89 -16.48 -2.56
CA LEU A 98 -1.79 -15.76 -1.92
C LEU A 98 -0.45 -16.35 -2.37
N ASP A 99 0.24 -15.65 -3.26
CA ASP A 99 1.59 -15.98 -3.68
C ASP A 99 2.63 -15.11 -2.98
N VAL A 100 3.68 -15.75 -2.45
CA VAL A 100 4.81 -15.07 -1.82
C VAL A 100 6.03 -15.29 -2.67
N VAL A 101 6.58 -14.19 -3.19
CA VAL A 101 7.81 -14.21 -3.98
C VAL A 101 8.98 -13.83 -3.09
N GLU A 102 9.76 -14.83 -2.70
CA GLU A 102 11.02 -14.61 -2.00
C GLU A 102 12.09 -14.15 -3.01
N GLY A 103 12.32 -12.84 -3.09
CA GLY A 103 13.35 -12.28 -3.97
C GLY A 103 12.95 -10.94 -4.57
N MET A 104 13.40 -10.71 -5.79
CA MET A 104 13.08 -9.49 -6.54
C MET A 104 12.57 -9.89 -7.91
N GLN A 105 11.34 -9.50 -8.21
CA GLN A 105 10.68 -9.73 -9.50
C GLN A 105 10.63 -8.44 -10.31
N PHE A 106 10.80 -8.57 -11.62
CA PHE A 106 10.62 -7.47 -12.57
C PHE A 106 9.70 -7.93 -13.69
N ASP A 107 8.87 -7.02 -14.21
CA ASP A 107 7.97 -7.29 -15.35
C ASP A 107 8.72 -7.30 -16.71
N ARG A 108 9.96 -7.80 -16.72
CA ARG A 108 10.86 -7.81 -17.88
C ARG A 108 11.44 -9.21 -18.05
N GLY A 109 11.12 -9.84 -19.17
CA GLY A 109 11.64 -11.17 -19.53
C GLY A 109 12.96 -11.14 -20.32
N TYR A 110 13.37 -12.31 -20.80
CA TYR A 110 14.52 -12.49 -21.67
C TYR A 110 14.30 -11.86 -23.06
N LEU A 111 15.39 -11.36 -23.67
CA LEU A 111 15.31 -10.71 -24.99
C LEU A 111 15.07 -11.70 -26.14
N SER A 112 15.58 -12.93 -26.00
CA SER A 112 15.52 -13.95 -27.04
C SER A 112 15.08 -15.30 -26.47
N PRO A 113 14.18 -16.04 -27.14
CA PRO A 113 13.77 -17.37 -26.70
C PRO A 113 14.90 -18.40 -26.65
N TYR A 114 16.05 -18.13 -27.29
CA TYR A 114 17.22 -19.01 -27.22
C TYR A 114 17.84 -19.12 -25.82
N PHE A 115 17.45 -18.27 -24.87
CA PHE A 115 17.89 -18.36 -23.48
C PHE A 115 17.15 -19.43 -22.67
N ILE A 116 16.03 -19.97 -23.17
CA ILE A 116 15.21 -21.00 -22.49
C ILE A 116 16.03 -22.26 -22.28
N ASN A 117 16.18 -22.66 -21.01
CA ASN A 117 16.83 -23.92 -20.64
C ASN A 117 15.82 -25.00 -20.23
N ASN A 118 14.62 -24.61 -19.80
CA ASN A 118 13.52 -25.50 -19.49
C ASN A 118 12.43 -25.39 -20.57
N GLN A 119 12.40 -26.36 -21.49
CA GLN A 119 11.51 -26.34 -22.65
C GLN A 119 10.04 -26.59 -22.30
N GLU A 120 9.74 -27.22 -21.17
CA GLU A 120 8.36 -27.53 -20.77
C GLU A 120 7.67 -26.30 -20.17
N SER A 121 8.36 -25.53 -19.33
CA SER A 121 7.85 -24.31 -18.70
C SER A 121 8.12 -23.05 -19.53
N GLY A 122 9.04 -23.10 -20.49
CA GLY A 122 9.53 -21.92 -21.20
C GLY A 122 10.34 -20.97 -20.30
N SER A 123 10.94 -21.46 -19.21
CA SER A 123 11.70 -20.66 -18.25
C SER A 123 13.22 -20.76 -18.43
N VAL A 124 13.93 -19.83 -17.77
CA VAL A 124 15.39 -19.80 -17.68
C VAL A 124 15.78 -19.91 -16.21
N ASP A 125 16.18 -21.11 -15.79
CA ASP A 125 16.48 -21.41 -14.39
C ASP A 125 18.00 -21.51 -14.21
N LEU A 126 18.64 -20.52 -13.55
CA LEU A 126 20.08 -20.50 -13.31
C LEU A 126 20.38 -20.61 -11.82
N ASP A 127 21.31 -21.49 -11.45
CA ASP A 127 21.85 -21.57 -10.08
C ASP A 127 23.09 -20.68 -9.94
N SER A 128 23.10 -19.82 -8.92
CA SER A 128 24.20 -18.90 -8.58
C SER A 128 24.74 -18.07 -9.77
N PRO A 129 23.88 -17.31 -10.49
CA PRO A 129 24.30 -16.56 -11.68
C PRO A 129 25.10 -15.30 -11.33
N PHE A 130 25.94 -14.86 -12.28
CA PHE A 130 26.52 -13.52 -12.25
C PHE A 130 25.52 -12.50 -12.80
N ILE A 131 25.31 -11.40 -12.08
CA ILE A 131 24.41 -10.31 -12.48
C ILE A 131 25.25 -9.12 -12.96
N LEU A 132 25.03 -8.68 -14.20
CA LEU A 132 25.64 -7.48 -14.78
C LEU A 132 24.58 -6.39 -14.96
N LEU A 133 24.76 -5.26 -14.27
CA LEU A 133 23.88 -4.09 -14.34
C LEU A 133 24.60 -2.92 -15.00
N VAL A 134 24.03 -2.37 -16.08
CA VAL A 134 24.55 -1.20 -16.79
C VAL A 134 23.38 -0.28 -17.13
N ASP A 135 23.51 1.01 -16.81
CA ASP A 135 22.46 2.02 -17.05
C ASP A 135 22.30 2.37 -18.56
N LYS A 136 23.40 2.22 -19.33
CA LYS A 136 23.42 2.48 -20.78
C LYS A 136 23.24 1.21 -21.60
N LYS A 137 22.73 1.38 -22.83
CA LYS A 137 22.63 0.28 -23.81
C LYS A 137 24.01 -0.32 -24.09
N VAL A 138 24.11 -1.64 -23.99
CA VAL A 138 25.29 -2.41 -24.42
C VAL A 138 25.17 -2.67 -25.92
N SER A 139 25.81 -1.83 -26.73
CA SER A 139 25.75 -1.91 -28.21
C SER A 139 26.98 -2.53 -28.84
N ASN A 140 28.12 -2.56 -28.14
CA ASN A 140 29.38 -3.06 -28.67
C ASN A 140 29.89 -4.24 -27.85
N ILE A 141 30.49 -5.20 -28.54
CA ILE A 141 31.15 -6.39 -27.98
C ILE A 141 32.60 -6.08 -27.51
N ARG A 142 33.03 -4.82 -27.62
CA ARG A 142 34.32 -4.31 -27.16
C ARG A 142 34.16 -3.21 -26.13
#